data_AF-A0A8I1S3A2-F1
#
_entry.id   AF-A0A8I1S3A2-F1
#
_cell.length_a   1.000
_cell.length_b   1.000
_cell.length_c   1.000
_cell.angle_alpha   90.00
_cell.angle_beta   90.00
_cell.angle_gamma   90.00
#
_symmetry.space_group_name_H-M   'P 1'
#
loop_
_entity.id
_entity.type
_entity.pdbx_description
1 polymer ?
#
loop_
_entity_poly.entity_id
_entity_poly.type
_entity_poly.pdbx_seq_one_letter_code
_entity_poly.pdbx_strand_id
1 'polypeptide(L)'
;MARPTFTKKQIGPDIDLDVEEVFLDDGSRLTEARAAALAEHAMLRIHESRSGRPSLSGERRSTPNLTVRVPPSTRQALQEIASRDGRPLAEIGREAFDEYIERHRRAS
;
A
#
# COMPACT_ATOMS: atom_id res chain seq x y z
N MET A 1 13.98 -6.35 15.78
CA MET A 1 13.31 -5.28 16.54
C MET A 1 11.88 -5.71 16.82
N ALA A 2 11.47 -5.72 18.09
CA ALA A 2 10.11 -6.13 18.49
C ALA A 2 9.09 -5.05 18.08
N ARG A 3 7.94 -5.47 17.53
CA ARG A 3 6.83 -4.59 17.19
C ARG A 3 6.06 -4.22 18.47
N PRO A 4 5.73 -2.94 18.72
CA PRO A 4 4.90 -2.58 19.86
C PRO A 4 3.47 -3.11 19.68
N THR A 5 2.95 -3.80 20.69
CA THR A 5 1.58 -4.30 20.74
C THR A 5 0.69 -3.21 21.34
N PHE A 6 -0.20 -2.61 20.55
CA PHE A 6 -1.21 -1.67 21.07
C PHE A 6 -2.35 -2.48 21.69
N THR A 7 -2.44 -2.48 23.02
CA THR A 7 -3.60 -3.00 23.74
C THR A 7 -4.79 -2.08 23.50
N LYS A 8 -5.92 -2.62 23.02
CA LYS A 8 -7.16 -1.85 22.84
C LYS A 8 -7.61 -1.36 24.21
N LYS A 9 -7.41 -0.08 24.50
CA LYS A 9 -8.05 0.61 25.61
C LYS A 9 -9.55 0.69 25.31
N GLN A 10 -10.39 0.42 26.31
CA GLN A 10 -11.84 0.58 26.17
C GLN A 10 -12.13 2.02 25.76
N ILE A 11 -12.95 2.21 24.72
CA ILE A 11 -13.41 3.53 24.31
C ILE A 11 -14.42 3.99 25.36
N GLY A 12 -14.12 5.10 26.03
CA GLY A 12 -15.00 5.72 27.02
C GLY A 12 -16.18 6.46 26.36
N PRO A 13 -17.08 7.04 27.17
CA PRO A 13 -18.12 7.93 26.65
C PRO A 13 -17.51 9.14 25.94
N ASP A 14 -18.28 9.76 25.04
CA ASP A 14 -17.88 11.01 24.39
C ASP A 14 -17.77 12.12 25.43
N ILE A 15 -16.70 12.91 25.33
CA ILE A 15 -16.39 14.04 26.21
C ILE A 15 -16.24 15.30 25.37
N ASP A 16 -16.57 16.45 25.94
CA ASP A 16 -16.38 17.76 25.32
C ASP A 16 -14.97 18.27 25.66
N LEU A 17 -14.09 18.36 24.67
CA LEU A 17 -12.68 18.71 24.85
C LEU A 17 -12.43 20.20 25.12
N ASP A 18 -13.42 21.05 24.88
CA ASP A 18 -13.32 22.48 25.21
C ASP A 18 -13.68 22.74 26.67
N VAL A 19 -14.51 21.86 27.27
CA VAL A 19 -14.89 21.89 28.68
C VAL A 19 -13.90 21.08 29.53
N GLU A 20 -13.59 19.86 29.13
CA GLU A 20 -12.71 18.97 29.89
C GLU A 20 -11.23 19.25 29.62
N GLU A 21 -10.42 19.22 30.68
CA GLU A 21 -8.98 19.44 30.58
C GLU A 21 -8.25 18.13 30.26
N VAL A 22 -8.16 17.82 28.96
CA VAL A 22 -7.40 16.68 28.45
C VAL A 22 -6.05 17.16 27.90
N PHE A 23 -4.98 16.46 28.24
CA PHE A 23 -3.63 16.78 27.78
C PHE A 23 -3.04 15.64 26.95
N LEU A 24 -2.29 16.00 25.91
CA LEU A 24 -1.47 15.08 25.13
C LEU A 24 -0.21 14.67 25.91
N ASP A 25 0.52 13.69 25.39
CA ASP A 25 1.78 13.19 25.96
C ASP A 25 2.88 14.27 26.01
N ASP A 26 2.83 15.23 25.09
CA ASP A 26 3.69 16.42 25.06
C ASP A 26 3.28 17.51 26.07
N GLY A 27 2.22 17.29 26.85
CA GLY A 27 1.69 18.23 27.83
C GLY A 27 0.83 19.35 27.25
N SER A 28 0.58 19.36 25.93
CA SER A 28 -0.32 20.34 25.32
C SER A 28 -1.80 19.99 25.55
N ARG A 29 -2.63 21.01 25.73
CA ARG A 29 -4.09 20.83 25.90
C ARG A 29 -4.72 20.37 24.59
N LEU A 30 -5.49 19.30 24.66
CA LEU A 30 -6.31 18.80 23.57
C LEU A 30 -7.69 19.47 23.64
N THR A 31 -7.97 20.33 22.67
CA THR A 31 -9.27 20.99 22.45
C THR A 31 -9.95 20.38 21.22
N GLU A 32 -11.23 20.69 21.01
CA GLU A 32 -11.98 20.21 19.83
C GLU A 32 -11.30 20.62 18.53
N ALA A 33 -10.92 21.89 18.42
CA ALA A 33 -10.22 22.42 17.26
C ALA A 33 -8.89 21.70 16.99
N ARG A 34 -8.15 21.36 18.06
CA ARG A 34 -6.86 20.65 17.93
C ARG A 34 -7.06 19.18 17.58
N ALA A 35 -8.09 18.53 18.12
CA ALA A 35 -8.46 17.17 17.78
C ALA A 35 -8.84 17.04 16.30
N ALA A 36 -9.64 17.98 15.79
CA ALA A 36 -9.99 18.06 14.37
C ALA A 36 -8.74 18.20 13.48
N ALA A 37 -7.85 19.13 13.81
CA ALA A 37 -6.60 19.34 13.06
C ALA A 37 -5.70 18.09 13.06
N LEU A 38 -5.60 17.38 14.19
CA LEU A 38 -4.84 16.14 14.30
C LEU A 38 -5.46 15.01 13.46
N ALA A 39 -6.79 14.89 13.46
CA ALA A 39 -7.51 13.90 12.66
C ALA A 39 -7.29 14.12 11.16
N GLU A 40 -7.39 15.37 10.69
CA GLU A 40 -7.09 15.74 9.32
C GLU A 40 -5.65 15.41 8.94
N HIS A 41 -4.68 15.81 9.78
CA HIS A 41 -3.27 15.52 9.56
C HIS A 41 -2.99 14.00 9.53
N ALA A 42 -3.64 13.21 10.38
CA ALA A 42 -3.55 11.76 10.38
C ALA A 42 -4.14 11.15 9.08
N MET A 43 -5.28 11.67 8.60
CA MET A 43 -5.87 11.24 7.34
C MET A 43 -4.93 11.52 6.15
N LEU A 44 -4.31 12.71 6.11
CA LEU A 44 -3.32 13.06 5.09
C LEU A 44 -2.13 12.09 5.12
N ARG A 45 -1.55 11.81 6.29
CA ARG A 45 -0.44 10.85 6.40
C ARG A 45 -0.84 9.41 6.04
N ILE A 46 -2.05 8.97 6.37
CA ILE A 46 -2.60 7.67 5.91
C ILE A 46 -2.75 7.64 4.38
N HIS A 47 -3.16 8.77 3.79
CA HIS A 47 -3.26 8.92 2.33
C HIS A 47 -1.88 8.92 1.64
N GLU A 48 -0.83 9.38 2.31
CA GLU A 48 0.54 9.28 1.78
C GLU A 48 1.15 7.88 2.01
N SER A 49 0.78 7.20 3.10
CA SER A 49 1.37 5.92 3.54
C SER A 49 0.66 4.67 3.01
N ARG A 50 0.04 4.72 1.82
CA ARG A 50 -0.96 3.73 1.32
C ARG A 50 -0.45 2.33 0.93
N SER A 51 0.15 1.63 1.87
CA SER A 51 0.33 0.17 1.87
C SER A 51 -0.67 -0.56 2.79
N GLY A 52 -1.83 0.02 3.14
CA GLY A 52 -2.64 -0.59 4.22
C GLY A 52 -4.08 -0.18 4.49
N ARG A 53 -4.83 0.52 3.61
CA ARG A 53 -6.28 0.73 3.85
C ARG A 53 -7.15 0.24 2.66
N PRO A 54 -7.95 -0.84 2.82
CA PRO A 54 -8.90 -1.31 1.82
C PRO A 54 -9.94 -0.23 1.47
N SER A 55 -10.43 -0.24 0.22
CA SER A 55 -11.45 0.69 -0.26
C SER A 55 -12.84 0.23 0.16
N LEU A 56 -13.68 1.15 0.62
CA LEU A 56 -15.08 0.91 0.97
C LEU A 56 -16.01 0.77 -0.25
N SER A 57 -15.52 0.98 -1.47
CA SER A 57 -16.31 1.06 -2.71
C SER A 57 -16.17 -0.14 -3.68
N GLY A 58 -15.71 -1.29 -3.20
CA GLY A 58 -16.00 -2.58 -3.86
C GLY A 58 -15.32 -2.91 -5.20
N GLU A 59 -14.59 -2.02 -5.89
CA GLU A 59 -13.86 -2.44 -7.09
C GLU A 59 -12.44 -1.86 -7.16
N ARG A 60 -11.54 -2.47 -6.38
CA ARG A 60 -10.12 -2.55 -6.75
C ARG A 60 -9.93 -3.87 -7.45
N ARG A 61 -9.97 -3.89 -8.79
CA ARG A 61 -9.54 -5.07 -9.55
C ARG A 61 -8.03 -5.23 -9.30
N SER A 62 -7.69 -6.06 -8.31
CA SER A 62 -6.30 -6.47 -8.08
C SER A 62 -5.79 -7.08 -9.37
N THR A 63 -4.62 -6.63 -9.83
CA THR A 63 -3.93 -7.32 -10.92
C THR A 63 -3.76 -8.79 -10.50
N PRO A 64 -4.22 -9.75 -11.31
CA PRO A 64 -4.02 -11.16 -11.00
C PRO A 64 -2.52 -11.47 -10.99
N ASN A 65 -2.09 -12.32 -10.06
CA ASN A 65 -0.71 -12.78 -9.99
C ASN A 65 -0.57 -14.09 -10.78
N LEU A 66 0.43 -14.17 -11.65
CA LEU A 66 0.78 -15.35 -12.42
C LEU A 66 2.18 -15.83 -12.03
N THR A 67 2.27 -17.02 -11.42
CA THR A 67 3.55 -17.67 -11.10
C THR A 67 3.85 -18.74 -12.14
N VAL A 68 4.95 -18.58 -12.89
CA VAL A 68 5.39 -19.54 -13.90
C VAL A 68 6.71 -20.18 -13.46
N ARG A 69 6.80 -21.51 -13.58
CA ARG A 69 8.06 -22.23 -13.42
C ARG A 69 8.80 -22.23 -14.75
N VAL A 70 10.05 -21.80 -14.73
CA VAL A 70 10.92 -21.76 -15.91
C VAL A 70 12.27 -22.42 -15.57
N PRO A 71 12.98 -22.94 -16.57
CA PRO A 71 14.37 -23.35 -16.39
C PRO A 71 15.25 -22.20 -15.87
N PRO A 72 16.32 -22.49 -15.10
CA PRO A 72 17.22 -21.46 -14.57
C PRO A 72 17.81 -20.55 -15.65
N SER A 73 18.15 -21.12 -16.82
CA SER A 73 18.69 -20.39 -17.97
C SER A 73 17.73 -19.33 -18.50
N THR A 74 16.43 -19.64 -18.56
CA THR A 74 15.40 -18.69 -18.99
C THR A 74 15.29 -17.51 -18.03
N ARG A 75 15.29 -17.79 -16.72
CA ARG A 75 15.25 -16.72 -15.70
C ARG A 75 16.48 -15.83 -15.78
N GLN A 76 17.65 -16.42 -15.97
CA GLN A 76 18.90 -15.68 -16.12
C GLN A 76 18.88 -14.77 -17.36
N ALA A 77 18.45 -15.29 -18.51
CA ALA A 77 18.35 -14.49 -19.73
C ALA A 77 17.41 -13.28 -19.57
N LEU A 78 16.25 -13.48 -18.92
CA LEU A 78 15.33 -12.36 -18.61
C LEU A 78 15.95 -11.33 -17.66
N GLN A 79 16.76 -11.78 -16.69
CA GLN A 79 17.45 -10.89 -15.76
C GLN A 79 18.55 -10.09 -16.46
N GLU A 80 19.29 -10.69 -17.40
CA GLU A 80 20.32 -10.00 -18.18
C GLU A 80 19.70 -8.91 -19.07
N ILE A 81 18.58 -9.21 -19.73
CA ILE A 81 17.81 -8.23 -20.52
C ILE A 81 17.34 -7.08 -19.61
N ALA A 82 16.70 -7.41 -18.49
CA ALA A 82 16.19 -6.43 -17.53
C ALA A 82 17.32 -5.49 -17.02
N SER A 83 18.47 -6.06 -16.67
CA SER A 83 19.64 -5.30 -16.20
C SER A 83 20.24 -4.42 -17.28
N ARG A 84 20.37 -4.93 -18.51
CA ARG A 84 20.88 -4.17 -19.67
C ARG A 84 20.00 -2.98 -19.98
N ASP A 85 18.68 -3.17 -19.91
CA ASP A 85 17.70 -2.17 -20.31
C ASP A 85 17.29 -1.24 -19.14
N GLY A 86 17.78 -1.51 -17.91
CA GLY A 86 17.45 -0.74 -16.71
C GLY A 86 15.99 -0.87 -16.27
N ARG A 87 15.32 -1.96 -16.64
CA ARG A 87 13.87 -2.18 -16.45
C ARG A 87 13.60 -3.30 -15.45
N PRO A 88 12.43 -3.30 -14.77
CA PRO A 88 12.05 -4.39 -13.87
C PRO A 88 11.85 -5.72 -14.61
N LEU A 89 12.28 -6.83 -14.01
CA LEU A 89 12.10 -8.19 -14.56
C LEU A 89 10.62 -8.51 -14.88
N ALA A 90 9.70 -8.03 -14.04
CA ALA A 90 8.27 -8.22 -14.25
C ALA A 90 7.74 -7.48 -15.49
N GLU A 91 8.39 -6.39 -15.89
CA GLU A 91 8.02 -5.64 -17.09
C GLU A 91 8.45 -6.39 -18.34
N ILE A 92 9.70 -6.86 -18.38
CA ILE A 92 10.22 -7.72 -19.46
C ILE A 92 9.36 -8.99 -19.61
N GLY A 93 8.99 -9.61 -18.48
CA GLY A 93 8.13 -10.79 -18.49
C GLY A 93 6.73 -10.52 -19.07
N ARG A 94 6.12 -9.37 -18.76
CA ARG A 94 4.81 -8.97 -19.33
C ARG A 94 4.90 -8.73 -20.82
N GLU A 95 5.90 -7.97 -21.27
CA GLU A 95 6.13 -7.70 -22.68
C GLU A 95 6.30 -8.99 -23.49
N ALA A 96 7.09 -9.95 -22.98
CA ALA A 96 7.24 -11.25 -23.60
C ALA A 96 5.91 -12.03 -23.72
N PHE A 97 5.02 -11.93 -22.72
CA PHE A 97 3.70 -12.56 -22.79
C PHE A 97 2.79 -11.85 -23.82
N ASP A 98 2.78 -10.51 -23.84
CA ASP A 98 1.98 -9.72 -24.75
C ASP A 98 2.38 -9.98 -26.20
N GLU A 99 3.68 -9.97 -26.51
CA GLU A 99 4.20 -10.30 -27.85
C GLU A 99 3.79 -11.72 -28.29
N TYR A 100 3.89 -12.70 -27.39
CA TYR A 100 3.49 -14.07 -27.67
C TYR A 100 1.99 -14.15 -27.98
N ILE A 101 1.15 -13.50 -27.17
CA ILE A 101 -0.31 -13.45 -27.37
C ILE A 101 -0.63 -12.80 -28.72
N GLU A 102 -0.05 -11.63 -29.01
CA GLU A 102 -0.30 -10.92 -30.27
C GLU A 102 0.10 -11.76 -31.48
N ARG A 103 1.26 -12.42 -31.43
CA ARG A 103 1.74 -13.30 -32.49
C ARG A 103 0.73 -14.42 -32.79
N HIS A 104 0.12 -15.01 -31.77
CA HIS A 104 -0.83 -16.13 -31.95
C HIS A 104 -2.24 -15.65 -32.29
N ARG A 105 -2.63 -14.44 -31.89
CA ARG A 105 -3.90 -13.83 -32.30
C ARG A 105 -3.91 -13.39 -33.76
N ARG A 106 -2.75 -13.03 -34.33
CA ARG A 106 -2.63 -12.72 -35.77
C ARG A 106 -2.55 -13.96 -36.66
N ALA A 107 -2.17 -15.11 -36.09
CA ALA A 107 -2.03 -16.37 -36.79
C ALA A 107 -3.32 -17.23 -36.77
N SER A 108 -4.36 -16.77 -36.06
CA SER A 108 -5.69 -17.38 -35.97
C SER A 108 -6.71 -16.51 -36.70
#